data_AF-A0A7R9PF28-F1
#
_entry.id   AF-A0A7R9PF28-F1
#
_cell.length_a   1.000
_cell.length_b   1.000
_cell.length_c   1.000
_cell.angle_alpha   90.00
_cell.angle_beta   90.00
_cell.angle_gamma   90.00
#
_symmetry.space_group_name_H-M   'P 1'
#
loop_
_entity.id
_entity.type
_entity.pdbx_description
1 polymer ?
#
loop_
_entity_poly.entity_id
_entity_poly.type
_entity_poly.pdbx_seq_one_letter_code
_entity_poly.pdbx_strand_id
1 'polypeptide(L)'
;MCLFTGSFEESVLNGRLEPVSTVQGFTAELGASGSFCPRHRILPVTVFFYTIGDNDKVSTPYLGHINLGKKGYHVPRCGTIQVTLFNPLGTVIKMFVVMYDLTDMPANSQTFLRQRTLYMPAFISNTASLPDNAQKWLRYLVHL
;
A
#
# COMPACT_ATOMS: atom_id res chain seq x y z
N MET A 1 -2.60 26.50 -11.26
CA MET A 1 -3.36 25.48 -12.01
C MET A 1 -2.37 24.41 -12.46
N CYS A 2 -2.10 23.41 -11.62
CA CYS A 2 -1.21 22.30 -11.99
C CYS A 2 -2.09 21.14 -12.47
N LEU A 3 -1.95 20.79 -13.75
CA LEU A 3 -2.65 19.68 -14.37
C LEU A 3 -2.14 18.36 -13.75
N PHE A 4 -3.03 17.61 -13.09
CA PHE A 4 -2.78 16.24 -12.66
C PHE A 4 -2.77 15.30 -13.87
N THR A 5 -1.70 15.33 -14.68
CA THR A 5 -1.44 14.35 -15.75
C THR A 5 -0.79 13.06 -15.21
N GLY A 6 -1.30 12.54 -14.09
CA GLY A 6 -0.83 11.31 -13.46
C GLY A 6 -1.82 10.79 -12.41
N SER A 7 -1.78 9.50 -12.11
CA SER A 7 -2.61 8.91 -11.04
C SER A 7 -2.31 9.56 -9.67
N PHE A 8 -3.26 9.54 -8.72
CA PHE A 8 -3.02 10.05 -7.35
C PHE A 8 -1.73 9.46 -6.76
N GLU A 9 -1.50 8.18 -7.00
CA GLU A 9 -0.34 7.44 -6.50
C GLU A 9 0.97 7.99 -7.07
N GLU A 10 0.99 8.31 -8.36
CA GLU A 10 2.14 8.91 -9.03
C GLU A 10 2.38 10.34 -8.56
N SER A 11 1.32 11.09 -8.28
CA SER A 11 1.42 12.44 -7.73
C SER A 11 1.96 12.43 -6.29
N VAL A 12 1.56 11.46 -5.47
CA VAL A 12 2.07 11.25 -4.11
C VAL A 12 3.53 10.79 -4.14
N LEU A 13 3.86 9.77 -4.93
CA LEU A 13 5.21 9.21 -5.02
C LEU A 13 6.22 10.24 -5.57
N ASN A 14 5.78 11.11 -6.47
CA ASN A 14 6.60 12.20 -6.99
C ASN A 14 6.63 13.45 -6.09
N GLY A 15 6.01 13.42 -4.90
CA GLY A 15 6.00 14.55 -3.96
C GLY A 15 5.26 15.79 -4.49
N ARG A 16 4.35 15.62 -5.46
CA ARG A 16 3.58 16.72 -6.06
C ARG A 16 2.33 17.08 -5.26
N LEU A 17 2.03 16.32 -4.20
CA LEU A 17 0.88 16.50 -3.32
C LEU A 17 1.36 16.81 -1.90
N GLU A 18 0.99 17.99 -1.41
CA GLU A 18 1.17 18.40 -0.02
C GLU A 18 0.08 17.74 0.85
N PRO A 19 0.45 17.07 1.96
CA PRO A 19 -0.51 16.48 2.86
C PRO A 19 -1.26 17.56 3.66
N VAL A 20 -2.56 17.37 3.87
CA VAL A 20 -3.40 18.27 4.67
C VAL A 20 -3.07 18.16 6.15
N SER A 21 -2.76 16.94 6.62
CA SER A 21 -2.31 16.69 7.98
C SER A 21 -1.45 15.43 8.06
N THR A 22 -0.63 15.36 9.11
CA THR A 22 0.16 14.19 9.45
C THR A 22 -0.26 13.71 10.84
N VAL A 23 -0.54 12.41 10.98
CA VAL A 23 -0.87 11.79 12.27
C VAL A 23 0.23 10.81 12.66
N GLN A 24 0.64 10.90 13.93
CA GLN A 24 1.65 10.03 14.54
C GLN A 24 1.01 8.95 15.40
N GLY A 25 1.82 7.97 15.81
CA GLY A 25 1.42 6.91 16.75
C GLY A 25 1.01 5.59 16.08
N PHE A 26 0.87 5.57 14.76
CA PHE A 26 0.69 4.32 14.03
C PHE A 26 2.02 3.57 13.95
N THR A 27 1.95 2.24 14.03
CA THR A 27 3.12 1.37 13.89
C THR A 27 2.80 0.26 12.90
N ALA A 28 3.82 -0.26 12.24
CA ALA A 28 3.70 -1.39 11.35
C ALA A 28 4.72 -2.45 11.70
N GLU A 29 4.27 -3.70 11.79
CA GLU A 29 5.15 -4.86 11.90
C GLU A 29 5.42 -5.39 10.49
N LEU A 30 6.69 -5.36 10.09
CA LEU A 30 7.21 -5.93 8.86
C LEU A 30 7.84 -7.28 9.15
N GLY A 31 7.32 -8.33 8.51
CA GLY A 31 7.84 -9.68 8.52
C GLY A 31 8.11 -10.17 7.09
N ALA A 32 9.03 -11.11 6.95
CA ALA A 32 9.18 -11.89 5.73
C ALA A 32 9.43 -13.36 6.07
N SER A 33 9.08 -14.24 5.14
CA SER A 33 9.30 -15.68 5.26
C SER A 33 9.61 -16.28 3.90
N GLY A 34 10.50 -17.27 3.86
CA GLY A 34 10.99 -17.91 2.65
C GLY A 34 12.11 -18.90 3.00
N SER A 35 13.21 -18.89 2.24
CA SER A 35 14.39 -19.72 2.54
C SER A 35 15.02 -19.43 3.91
N PHE A 36 14.77 -18.24 4.46
CA PHE A 36 15.02 -17.89 5.85
C PHE A 36 13.90 -16.98 6.35
N CYS A 37 13.79 -16.82 7.67
CA CYS A 37 12.80 -15.95 8.30
C CYS A 37 13.55 -14.81 9.03
N PRO A 38 13.67 -13.61 8.42
CA PRO A 38 14.25 -12.47 9.12
C PRO A 38 13.41 -12.12 10.35
N ARG A 39 14.05 -11.58 11.39
CA ARG A 39 13.32 -11.09 12.57
C ARG A 39 12.32 -10.02 12.16
N HIS A 40 11.12 -10.09 12.69
CA HIS A 40 10.10 -9.06 12.47
C HIS A 40 10.60 -7.72 13.00
N ARG A 41 10.23 -6.65 12.31
CA ARG A 41 10.55 -5.28 12.69
C ARG A 41 9.30 -4.46 12.87
N ILE A 42 9.14 -3.89 14.05
CA ILE A 42 8.12 -2.90 14.32
C ILE A 42 8.71 -1.53 14.00
N LEU A 43 8.05 -0.79 13.12
CA LEU A 43 8.50 0.50 12.59
C LEU A 43 7.39 1.55 12.77
N PRO A 44 7.75 2.81 13.05
CA PRO A 44 6.77 3.89 13.07
C PRO A 44 6.22 4.13 11.66
N VAL A 45 4.92 4.39 11.57
CA VAL A 45 4.26 4.79 10.33
C VAL A 45 3.92 6.27 10.39
N THR A 46 4.36 7.02 9.40
CA THR A 46 3.89 8.39 9.18
C THR A 46 2.64 8.34 8.33
N VAL A 47 1.49 8.71 8.90
CA VAL A 47 0.22 8.71 8.17
C VAL A 47 -0.09 10.10 7.67
N PHE A 48 -0.24 10.23 6.36
CA PHE A 48 -0.61 11.45 5.67
C PHE A 48 -2.06 11.40 5.20
N PHE A 49 -2.71 12.55 5.29
CA PHE A 49 -4.09 12.74 4.87
C PHE A 49 -4.13 13.66 3.66
N TYR A 50 -4.83 13.24 2.61
CA TYR A 50 -5.00 14.03 1.41
C TYR A 50 -6.48 14.28 1.14
N THR A 51 -6.81 15.50 0.70
CA THR A 51 -8.11 15.85 0.12
C THR A 51 -7.96 15.95 -1.39
N ILE A 52 -8.80 15.21 -2.13
CA ILE A 52 -8.80 15.18 -3.59
C ILE A 52 -10.16 15.67 -4.09
N GLY A 53 -10.27 16.96 -4.38
CA GLY A 53 -11.45 17.57 -5.02
C GLY A 53 -11.94 18.84 -4.32
N ASP A 54 -12.57 19.71 -5.10
CA ASP A 54 -13.08 21.03 -4.70
C ASP A 54 -14.61 21.02 -4.40
N ASN A 55 -15.24 19.83 -4.44
CA ASN A 55 -16.67 19.65 -4.22
C ASN A 55 -16.92 18.40 -3.35
N ASP A 56 -17.90 18.52 -2.44
CA ASP A 56 -18.41 17.67 -1.33
C ASP A 56 -18.50 16.12 -1.47
N LYS A 57 -17.79 15.48 -2.41
CA LYS A 57 -17.72 14.02 -2.59
C LYS A 57 -16.28 13.53 -2.70
N VAL A 58 -15.41 13.97 -1.80
CA VAL A 58 -13.98 13.63 -1.80
C VAL A 58 -13.75 12.34 -1.01
N SER A 59 -13.24 11.30 -1.69
CA SER A 59 -12.57 10.19 -1.01
C SER A 59 -11.23 10.71 -0.49
N THR A 60 -11.02 10.73 0.82
CA THR A 60 -9.75 11.15 1.45
C THR A 60 -8.85 9.91 1.65
N PRO A 61 -7.88 9.64 0.76
CA PRO A 61 -7.00 8.51 0.95
C PRO A 61 -6.02 8.77 2.09
N TYR A 62 -5.83 7.75 2.91
CA TYR A 62 -4.78 7.69 3.92
C TYR A 62 -3.54 7.08 3.29
N LEU A 63 -2.40 7.74 3.43
CA LEU A 63 -1.11 7.21 3.02
C LEU A 63 -0.27 6.92 4.25
N GLY A 64 0.03 5.64 4.51
CA GLY A 64 1.03 5.26 5.49
C GLY A 64 2.40 5.14 4.82
N HIS A 65 3.37 5.92 5.29
CA HIS A 65 4.76 5.82 4.86
C HIS A 65 5.63 5.21 5.96
N ILE A 66 6.43 4.20 5.60
CA ILE A 66 7.32 3.49 6.52
C ILE A 66 8.75 3.67 6.00
N ASN A 67 9.62 4.21 6.84
CA ASN A 67 11.04 4.34 6.51
C ASN A 67 11.84 3.17 7.12
N LEU A 68 12.45 2.34 6.28
CA LEU A 68 13.27 1.19 6.71
C LEU A 68 14.68 1.56 7.20
N GLY A 69 15.07 2.83 7.06
CA GLY A 69 16.41 3.33 7.36
C GLY A 69 17.50 2.80 6.44
N LYS A 70 18.75 3.21 6.69
CA LYS A 70 19.92 2.90 5.83
C LYS A 70 20.25 1.41 5.73
N LYS A 71 19.85 0.60 6.72
CA LYS A 71 20.09 -0.85 6.73
C LYS A 71 19.06 -1.63 5.90
N GLY A 72 17.93 -1.02 5.55
CA GLY A 72 16.82 -1.70 4.89
C GLY A 72 16.27 -2.88 5.70
N TYR A 73 15.56 -3.76 4.99
CA TYR A 73 15.06 -5.03 5.50
C TYR A 73 15.43 -6.14 4.53
N HIS A 74 16.28 -7.06 4.97
CA HIS A 74 16.78 -8.13 4.11
C HIS A 74 15.75 -9.27 4.04
N VAL A 75 15.26 -9.55 2.83
CA VAL A 75 14.24 -10.56 2.57
C VAL A 75 14.82 -11.73 1.75
N PRO A 76 14.26 -12.94 1.87
CA PRO A 76 14.60 -14.06 0.98
C PRO A 76 14.41 -13.73 -0.50
N ARG A 77 14.99 -14.52 -1.41
CA ARG A 77 14.80 -14.32 -2.86
C ARG A 77 13.38 -14.67 -3.34
N CYS A 78 12.70 -15.57 -2.64
CA CYS A 78 11.30 -15.90 -2.88
C CYS A 78 10.60 -16.14 -1.55
N GLY A 79 9.31 -15.82 -1.47
CA GLY A 79 8.54 -16.02 -0.24
C GLY A 79 7.37 -15.06 -0.08
N THR A 80 7.14 -14.67 1.18
CA THR A 80 6.06 -13.77 1.58
C THR A 80 6.62 -12.60 2.37
N ILE A 81 6.11 -11.39 2.09
CA ILE A 81 6.27 -10.22 2.94
C ILE A 81 4.92 -9.96 3.60
N GLN A 82 4.94 -9.82 4.92
CA GLN A 82 3.79 -9.46 5.72
C GLN A 82 3.99 -8.07 6.31
N VAL A 83 2.99 -7.21 6.17
CA VAL A 83 2.94 -5.88 6.81
C VAL A 83 1.65 -5.78 7.60
N THR A 84 1.76 -5.71 8.92
CA THR A 84 0.62 -5.53 9.82
C THR A 84 0.60 -4.10 10.32
N LEU A 85 -0.42 -3.33 9.97
CA LEU A 85 -0.62 -1.95 10.41
C LEU A 85 -1.44 -1.92 11.71
N PHE A 86 -0.91 -1.21 12.71
CA PHE A 86 -1.54 -1.01 14.01
C PHE A 86 -1.93 0.46 14.21
N ASN A 87 -3.05 0.67 14.89
CA ASN A 87 -3.42 1.99 15.38
C ASN A 87 -2.58 2.37 16.63
N PRO A 88 -2.64 3.63 17.09
CA PRO A 88 -1.95 4.05 18.32
C PRO A 88 -2.38 3.30 19.60
N LEU A 89 -3.54 2.62 19.57
CA LEU A 89 -4.03 1.78 20.65
C LEU A 89 -3.53 0.32 20.57
N GLY A 90 -2.68 0.00 19.59
CA GLY A 90 -2.14 -1.36 19.37
C GLY A 90 -3.11 -2.33 18.69
N THR A 91 -4.25 -1.86 18.19
CA THR A 91 -5.22 -2.67 17.43
C THR A 91 -4.79 -2.82 15.98
N VAL A 92 -4.88 -4.04 15.45
CA VAL A 92 -4.62 -4.32 14.03
C VAL A 92 -5.71 -3.68 13.17
N ILE A 93 -5.30 -2.76 12.30
CA ILE A 93 -6.18 -2.15 11.29
C ILE A 93 -6.21 -3.02 10.03
N LYS A 94 -5.03 -3.43 9.56
CA LYS A 94 -4.90 -4.16 8.30
C LYS A 94 -3.63 -5.01 8.26
N MET A 95 -3.77 -6.23 7.79
CA MET A 95 -2.65 -7.09 7.41
C MET A 95 -2.57 -7.18 5.88
N PHE A 96 -1.39 -6.87 5.34
CA PHE A 96 -1.03 -7.09 3.95
C PHE A 96 -0.10 -8.30 3.89
N VAL A 97 -0.43 -9.25 3.03
CA VAL A 97 0.42 -10.40 2.73
C VAL A 97 0.68 -10.38 1.23
N VAL A 98 1.95 -10.19 0.87
CA VAL A 98 2.42 -10.07 -0.51
C VAL A 98 3.33 -11.26 -0.78
N MET A 99 2.91 -12.15 -1.68
CA MET A 99 3.77 -13.20 -2.20
C MET A 99 4.67 -12.61 -3.28
N TYR A 100 5.93 -13.02 -3.30
CA TYR A 100 6.90 -12.51 -4.25
C TYR A 100 7.94 -13.56 -4.64
N ASP A 101 8.47 -13.45 -5.85
CA ASP A 101 9.57 -14.26 -6.36
C ASP A 101 10.54 -13.37 -7.14
N LEU A 102 11.77 -13.27 -6.64
CA LEU A 102 12.88 -12.52 -7.22
C LEU A 102 14.01 -13.46 -7.68
N THR A 103 13.73 -14.76 -7.84
CA THR A 103 14.77 -15.74 -8.18
C THR A 103 15.43 -15.47 -9.53
N ASP A 104 14.64 -14.97 -10.49
CA ASP A 104 15.11 -14.61 -11.85
C ASP A 104 15.69 -13.18 -11.93
N MET A 105 15.77 -12.48 -10.81
CA MET A 105 16.28 -11.11 -10.79
C MET A 105 17.81 -11.08 -10.98
N PRO A 106 18.33 -10.31 -11.96
CA PRO A 106 19.77 -10.19 -12.17
C PRO A 106 20.45 -9.42 -11.04
N ALA A 107 21.76 -9.61 -10.89
CA ALA A 107 22.53 -8.86 -9.91
C ALA A 107 22.48 -7.34 -10.19
N ASN A 108 22.45 -6.54 -9.13
CA ASN A 108 22.40 -5.07 -9.18
C ASN A 108 21.14 -4.46 -9.81
N SER A 109 20.06 -5.23 -10.02
CA SER A 109 18.77 -4.64 -10.39
C SER A 109 17.93 -4.25 -9.18
N GLN A 110 17.02 -3.30 -9.39
CA GLN A 110 16.01 -2.90 -8.43
C GLN A 110 14.64 -3.19 -9.01
N THR A 111 13.68 -3.53 -8.15
CA THR A 111 12.28 -3.68 -8.52
C THR A 111 11.40 -3.13 -7.41
N PHE A 112 10.12 -3.01 -7.68
CA PHE A 112 9.11 -2.68 -6.68
C PHE A 112 7.99 -3.73 -6.71
N LEU A 113 7.39 -4.00 -5.55
CA LEU A 113 6.21 -4.84 -5.45
C LEU A 113 4.99 -3.98 -5.18
N ARG A 114 3.91 -4.23 -5.92
CA ARG A 114 2.69 -3.44 -5.80
C ARG A 114 1.45 -4.32 -5.77
N GLN A 115 0.74 -4.29 -4.66
CA GLN A 115 -0.51 -5.02 -4.50
C GLN A 115 -1.68 -4.04 -4.33
N ARG A 116 -2.67 -4.16 -5.21
CA ARG A 116 -3.93 -3.41 -5.17
C ARG A 116 -5.05 -4.31 -4.68
N THR A 117 -5.70 -3.94 -3.58
CA THR A 117 -6.94 -4.60 -3.13
C THR A 117 -8.11 -3.79 -3.64
N LEU A 118 -8.90 -4.38 -4.54
CA LEU A 118 -10.11 -3.76 -5.10
C LEU A 118 -11.35 -4.25 -4.37
N TYR A 119 -12.33 -3.38 -4.22
CA TYR A 119 -13.70 -3.73 -3.88
C TYR A 119 -14.54 -3.91 -5.13
N MET A 120 -15.29 -5.01 -5.13
CA MET A 120 -16.41 -5.20 -6.03
C MET A 120 -17.67 -5.38 -5.16
N PRO A 121 -18.70 -4.53 -5.29
CA PRO A 121 -20.00 -4.82 -4.73
C PRO A 121 -20.61 -5.97 -5.54
N ALA A 122 -20.91 -7.07 -4.86
CA ALA A 122 -21.62 -8.20 -5.44
C ALA A 122 -23.11 -7.82 -5.60
N PHE A 123 -23.45 -7.02 -6.62
CA PHE A 123 -24.84 -6.94 -7.04
C PHE A 123 -25.13 -8.09 -8.01
N ILE A 124 -25.66 -9.15 -7.41
CA ILE A 124 -26.59 -10.15 -7.95
C ILE A 124 -26.01 -11.09 -9.04
N SER A 125 -25.57 -12.26 -8.57
CA SER A 125 -25.61 -13.50 -9.34
C SER A 125 -27.07 -13.85 -9.64
N ASN A 126 -27.55 -13.53 -10.84
CA ASN A 126 -28.36 -14.41 -11.68
C ASN A 126 -28.84 -13.62 -12.91
N THR A 127 -28.49 -14.15 -14.08
CA THR A 127 -28.85 -13.71 -15.44
C THR A 127 -28.05 -12.55 -16.07
N ALA A 128 -27.50 -12.88 -17.24
CA ALA A 128 -26.95 -12.01 -18.30
C ALA A 128 -25.62 -11.26 -18.05
N SER A 129 -24.64 -11.59 -18.89
CA SER A 129 -23.48 -10.79 -19.32
C SER A 129 -23.24 -9.47 -18.57
N LEU A 130 -22.27 -9.48 -17.65
CA LEU A 130 -21.73 -8.26 -17.04
C LEU A 130 -21.22 -7.32 -18.14
N PRO A 131 -21.59 -6.04 -18.15
CA PRO A 131 -20.84 -5.05 -18.91
C PRO A 131 -19.42 -4.99 -18.33
N ASP A 132 -18.41 -4.93 -19.20
CA ASP A 132 -16.96 -4.83 -18.88
C ASP A 132 -16.59 -3.61 -18.00
N ASN A 133 -17.59 -2.83 -17.59
CA ASN A 133 -17.52 -1.59 -16.82
C ASN A 133 -18.08 -1.73 -15.38
N ALA A 134 -18.09 -2.94 -14.80
CA ALA A 134 -18.38 -3.09 -13.38
C ALA A 134 -17.32 -2.30 -12.57
N GLN A 135 -17.73 -1.17 -11.98
CA GLN A 135 -16.82 -0.26 -11.29
C GLN A 135 -16.09 -1.00 -10.16
N LYS A 136 -14.76 -1.03 -10.25
CA LYS A 136 -13.88 -1.58 -9.21
C LYS A 136 -13.30 -0.41 -8.42
N TRP A 137 -13.56 -0.35 -7.12
CA TRP A 137 -13.02 0.72 -6.26
C TRP A 137 -11.74 0.24 -5.57
N LEU A 138 -10.64 0.98 -5.70
CA LEU A 138 -9.41 0.69 -4.95
C LEU A 138 -9.68 0.90 -3.45
N ARG A 139 -9.51 -0.16 -2.65
CA ARG A 139 -9.61 -0.09 -1.18
C ARG A 139 -8.27 0.13 -0.51
N TYR A 140 -7.26 -0.62 -0.95
CA TYR A 140 -5.92 -0.52 -0.38
C TYR A 140 -4.88 -0.71 -1.46
N LEU A 141 -3.75 -0.04 -1.28
CA LEU A 141 -2.56 -0.23 -2.07
C LEU A 141 -1.37 -0.33 -1.13
N VAL A 142 -0.52 -1.31 -1.37
CA VAL A 142 0.81 -1.38 -0.76
C VAL A 142 1.85 -1.35 -1.89
N HIS A 143 2.90 -0.56 -1.67
CA HIS A 143 4.06 -0.42 -2.53
C HIS A 143 5.29 -0.72 -1.66
N LEU A 144 6.10 -1.71 -2.06
CA LEU A 144 7.30 -2.17 -1.34
C LEU A 144 8.52 -2.05 -2.24
#